data_AF-A0A673A5C2-F1
#
_entry.id   AF-A0A673A5C2-F1
#
_cell.length_a   1.000
_cell.length_b   1.000
_cell.length_c   1.000
_cell.angle_alpha   90.00
_cell.angle_beta   90.00
_cell.angle_gamma   90.00
#
_symmetry.space_group_name_H-M   'P 1'
#
loop_
_entity.id
_entity.type
_entity.pdbx_description
1 polymer ?
#
loop_
_entity_poly.entity_id
_entity_poly.type
_entity_poly.pdbx_seq_one_letter_code
_entity_poly.pdbx_strand_id
1 'polypeptide(L)'
;MKHFIRTAFWIFTLFGCLLAIPTRLMEEPDSTFYTQKNLRVRPECITTALNCFHQEFDGTVREECEGPHGEIEDVLCLLKTKINARESAGHVLNNSTACACEQGSEVPFHDFLMGLQTLLWNNKELAKQP
;
A
#
# COMPACT_ATOMS: atom_id res chain seq x y z
N MET A 1 26.74 -2.38 -0.77
CA MET A 1 26.18 -1.42 0.22
C MET A 1 24.79 -0.85 -0.14
N LYS A 2 24.25 -1.04 -1.36
CA LYS A 2 22.90 -0.52 -1.72
C LYS A 2 21.72 -1.34 -1.16
N HIS A 3 21.90 -2.63 -0.91
CA HIS A 3 20.85 -3.48 -0.32
C HIS A 3 20.56 -3.14 1.15
N PHE A 4 21.60 -2.79 1.92
CA PHE A 4 21.47 -2.50 3.36
C PHE A 4 20.67 -1.20 3.62
N ILE A 5 20.81 -0.19 2.75
CA ILE A 5 20.05 1.06 2.82
C ILE A 5 18.57 0.82 2.54
N ARG A 6 18.25 -0.04 1.57
CA ARG A 6 16.85 -0.33 1.21
C ARG A 6 16.17 -1.17 2.28
N THR A 7 16.85 -2.14 2.90
CA THR A 7 16.31 -2.90 4.03
C THR A 7 16.16 -2.03 5.29
N ALA A 8 17.12 -1.14 5.56
CA ALA A 8 17.03 -0.20 6.68
C ALA A 8 15.93 0.86 6.48
N PHE A 9 15.64 1.25 5.24
CA PHE A 9 14.54 2.18 4.94
C PHE A 9 13.18 1.57 5.30
N TRP A 10 12.93 0.30 4.93
CA TRP A 10 11.74 -0.43 5.34
C TRP A 10 11.72 -0.73 6.84
N ILE A 11 12.87 -1.03 7.45
CA ILE A 11 12.94 -1.19 8.90
C ILE A 11 12.61 0.15 9.57
N PHE A 12 13.14 1.30 9.15
CA PHE A 12 12.82 2.60 9.77
C PHE A 12 11.42 3.15 9.43
N THR A 13 10.81 2.79 8.29
CA THR A 13 9.40 3.14 8.02
C THR A 13 8.42 2.21 8.75
N LEU A 14 8.75 0.92 8.92
CA LEU A 14 7.95 -0.01 9.73
C LEU A 14 8.21 0.17 11.24
N PHE A 15 9.43 0.56 11.65
CA PHE A 15 9.79 0.85 13.05
C PHE A 15 9.60 2.30 13.46
N GLY A 16 9.40 3.24 12.53
CA GLY A 16 9.01 4.61 12.82
C GLY A 16 7.66 4.66 13.55
N CYS A 17 6.78 3.71 13.22
CA CYS A 17 5.58 3.41 14.01
C CYS A 17 5.87 2.78 15.39
N LEU A 18 7.00 2.06 15.56
CA LEU A 18 7.28 1.26 16.77
C LEU A 18 8.17 1.94 17.83
N LEU A 19 9.02 2.93 17.50
CA LEU A 19 10.08 3.37 18.43
C LEU A 19 10.31 4.88 18.63
N ALA A 20 9.45 5.77 18.12
CA ALA A 20 9.70 7.21 18.24
C ALA A 20 8.53 8.06 18.80
N ILE A 21 7.71 7.56 19.74
CA ILE A 21 6.79 8.43 20.50
C ILE A 21 6.69 7.99 21.98
N PRO A 22 6.85 8.92 22.95
CA PRO A 22 6.56 8.64 24.35
C PRO A 22 5.05 8.43 24.55
N THR A 23 4.66 7.22 24.95
CA THR A 23 3.38 6.89 25.63
C THR A 23 2.10 7.47 25.01
N ARG A 24 1.92 7.35 23.70
CA ARG A 24 0.61 7.03 23.13
C ARG A 24 0.85 5.85 22.22
N LEU A 25 0.29 4.70 22.56
CA LEU A 25 0.12 3.62 21.59
C LEU A 25 -0.46 4.29 20.33
N MET A 26 0.27 4.25 19.23
CA MET A 26 -0.39 4.31 17.93
C MET A 26 -1.22 3.02 17.93
N GLU A 27 -2.50 3.14 18.28
CA GLU A 27 -3.41 2.00 18.24
C GLU A 27 -3.37 1.50 16.80
N GLU A 28 -3.09 0.21 16.63
CA GLU A 28 -3.30 -0.41 15.33
C GLU A 28 -4.76 -0.11 14.96
N PRO A 29 -5.02 0.36 13.73
CA PRO A 29 -6.38 0.72 13.37
C PRO A 29 -7.28 -0.49 13.56
N ASP A 30 -8.37 -0.32 14.31
CA ASP A 30 -9.34 -1.37 14.60
C ASP A 30 -10.19 -1.70 13.36
N SER A 31 -10.14 -0.84 12.34
CA SER A 31 -10.83 -1.01 11.07
C SER A 31 -10.28 -2.16 10.24
N THR A 32 -11.13 -2.65 9.36
CA THR A 32 -10.78 -3.60 8.31
C THR A 32 -10.66 -2.89 6.97
N PHE A 33 -9.77 -3.40 6.13
CA PHE A 33 -9.40 -2.75 4.87
C PHE A 33 -9.59 -3.71 3.70
N TYR A 34 -10.05 -3.22 2.56
CA TYR A 34 -10.22 -4.06 1.39
C TYR A 34 -8.86 -4.45 0.79
N THR A 35 -8.64 -5.76 0.66
CA THR A 35 -7.48 -6.30 -0.05
C THR A 35 -7.84 -7.50 -0.92
N GLN A 36 -7.09 -7.73 -1.99
CA GLN A 36 -7.31 -8.91 -2.85
C GLN A 36 -6.77 -10.17 -2.14
N LYS A 37 -7.69 -11.02 -1.65
CA LYS A 37 -7.36 -12.27 -0.97
C LYS A 37 -6.46 -13.15 -1.85
N ASN A 38 -5.42 -13.74 -1.27
CA ASN A 38 -4.48 -14.68 -1.91
C ASN A 38 -3.46 -14.09 -2.90
N LEU A 39 -3.27 -12.76 -2.94
CA LEU A 39 -2.08 -12.12 -3.53
C LEU A 39 -1.84 -12.39 -5.03
N ARG A 40 -2.80 -13.03 -5.71
CA ARG A 40 -2.81 -13.26 -7.16
C ARG A 40 -3.78 -12.30 -7.81
N VAL A 41 -3.43 -11.02 -7.74
CA VAL A 41 -4.12 -9.99 -8.51
C VAL A 41 -3.90 -10.30 -9.99
N ARG A 42 -4.99 -10.42 -10.75
CA ARG A 42 -4.90 -10.64 -12.19
C ARG A 42 -4.20 -9.44 -12.84
N PRO A 43 -3.38 -9.63 -13.90
CA PRO A 43 -2.61 -8.53 -14.49
C PRO A 43 -3.45 -7.31 -14.86
N GLU A 44 -4.68 -7.55 -15.35
CA GLU A 44 -5.65 -6.52 -15.73
C GLU A 44 -6.26 -5.76 -14.54
N CYS A 45 -6.10 -6.25 -13.30
CA CYS A 45 -6.61 -5.61 -12.09
C CYS A 45 -5.51 -4.89 -11.28
N ILE A 46 -4.22 -5.00 -11.66
CA ILE A 46 -3.12 -4.45 -10.82
C ILE A 46 -3.25 -2.94 -10.62
N THR A 47 -3.62 -2.18 -11.66
CA THR A 47 -3.78 -0.72 -11.54
C THR A 47 -4.93 -0.38 -10.59
N THR A 48 -6.07 -1.07 -10.73
CA THR A 48 -7.20 -0.91 -9.81
C THR A 48 -6.82 -1.31 -8.39
N ALA A 49 -6.09 -2.41 -8.20
CA ALA A 49 -5.65 -2.84 -6.88
C ALA A 49 -4.74 -1.81 -6.20
N LEU A 50 -3.77 -1.24 -6.94
CA LEU A 50 -2.93 -0.15 -6.41
C LEU A 50 -3.77 1.08 -6.04
N ASN A 51 -4.80 1.40 -6.81
CA ASN A 51 -5.73 2.47 -6.51
C ASN A 51 -6.60 2.18 -5.29
N CYS A 52 -7.01 0.92 -5.07
CA CYS A 52 -7.69 0.52 -3.84
C CYS A 52 -6.83 0.78 -2.62
N PHE A 53 -5.56 0.33 -2.64
CA PHE A 53 -4.61 0.65 -1.57
C PHE A 53 -4.48 2.16 -1.38
N HIS A 54 -4.36 2.94 -2.46
CA HIS A 54 -4.29 4.40 -2.36
C HIS A 54 -5.53 4.97 -1.66
N GLN A 55 -6.73 4.53 -2.01
CA GLN A 55 -7.97 5.03 -1.41
C GLN A 55 -8.09 4.68 0.07
N GLU A 56 -7.73 3.46 0.45
CA GLU A 56 -7.71 3.02 1.85
C GLU A 56 -6.67 3.81 2.67
N PHE A 57 -5.50 4.08 2.08
CA PHE A 57 -4.47 4.92 2.70
C PHE A 57 -4.88 6.39 2.83
N ASP A 58 -5.55 6.94 1.82
CA ASP A 58 -5.98 8.35 1.75
C ASP A 58 -7.25 8.62 2.59
N GLY A 59 -7.98 7.56 2.93
CA GLY A 59 -9.16 7.56 3.79
C GLY A 59 -8.87 6.97 5.18
N THR A 60 -9.39 5.78 5.45
CA THR A 60 -9.45 5.17 6.79
C THR A 60 -8.08 5.07 7.47
N VAL A 61 -7.01 4.68 6.77
CA VAL A 61 -5.67 4.62 7.40
C VAL A 61 -5.19 6.01 7.79
N ARG A 62 -5.44 7.04 6.96
CA ARG A 62 -5.09 8.41 7.33
C ARG A 62 -5.87 8.86 8.56
N GLU A 63 -7.17 8.63 8.60
CA GLU A 63 -8.02 9.04 9.72
C GLU A 63 -7.59 8.39 11.04
N GLU A 64 -7.17 7.12 11.00
CA GLU A 64 -6.85 6.36 12.21
C GLU A 64 -5.35 6.39 12.59
N CYS A 65 -4.45 6.61 11.63
CA CYS A 65 -3.00 6.44 11.83
C CYS A 65 -2.16 7.67 11.49
N GLU A 66 -2.72 8.79 11.01
CA GLU A 66 -1.91 9.94 10.62
C GLU A 66 -1.15 10.55 11.83
N GLY A 67 0.16 10.30 11.83
CA GLY A 67 1.11 10.85 12.78
C GLY A 67 1.65 12.22 12.34
N PRO A 68 2.41 12.89 13.23
CA PRO A 68 2.97 14.21 12.95
C PRO A 68 4.06 14.24 11.87
N HIS A 69 4.47 13.08 11.35
CA HIS A 69 5.66 12.91 10.52
C HIS A 69 5.35 12.62 9.04
N GLY A 70 4.08 12.55 8.65
CA GLY A 70 3.66 12.49 7.25
C GLY A 70 3.99 11.17 6.54
N GLU A 71 4.20 10.07 7.27
CA GLU A 71 4.53 8.76 6.71
C GLU A 71 3.47 8.24 5.72
N ILE A 72 2.20 8.60 5.95
CA ILE A 72 1.10 8.25 5.05
C ILE A 72 1.23 8.98 3.71
N GLU A 73 1.70 10.23 3.71
CA GLU A 73 1.91 11.02 2.49
C GLU A 73 3.00 10.39 1.61
N ASP A 74 4.06 9.86 2.21
CA ASP A 74 5.12 9.12 1.49
C ASP A 74 4.56 7.87 0.79
N VAL A 75 3.70 7.11 1.48
CA VAL A 75 3.04 5.92 0.91
C VAL A 75 2.09 6.30 -0.22
N LEU A 76 1.30 7.36 -0.05
CA LEU A 76 0.40 7.87 -1.08
C LEU A 76 1.16 8.35 -2.32
N CYS A 77 2.26 9.07 -2.13
CA CYS A 77 3.12 9.52 -3.21
C CYS A 77 3.72 8.34 -4.00
N LEU A 78 4.16 7.29 -3.29
CA LEU A 78 4.65 6.05 -3.90
C LEU A 78 3.55 5.38 -4.74
N LEU A 79 2.37 5.17 -4.16
CA LEU A 79 1.23 4.53 -4.83
C LEU A 79 0.80 5.30 -6.08
N LYS A 80 0.65 6.62 -5.96
CA LYS A 80 0.30 7.50 -7.08
C LYS A 80 1.33 7.44 -8.20
N THR A 81 2.62 7.44 -7.85
CA THR A 81 3.71 7.28 -8.82
C THR A 81 3.61 5.95 -9.57
N LYS A 82 3.31 4.86 -8.87
CA LYS A 82 3.13 3.53 -9.51
C LYS A 82 1.89 3.46 -10.38
N ILE A 83 0.76 4.04 -9.95
CA ILE A 83 -0.46 4.12 -10.74
C ILE A 83 -0.19 4.91 -12.03
N ASN A 84 0.37 6.12 -11.94
CA ASN A 84 0.67 6.96 -13.10
C ASN A 84 1.62 6.27 -14.10
N ALA A 85 2.63 5.55 -13.61
CA ALA A 85 3.55 4.79 -14.46
C ALA A 85 2.82 3.68 -15.23
N ARG A 86 1.86 2.99 -14.59
CA ARG A 86 1.05 1.96 -15.23
C ARG A 86 0.09 2.53 -16.26
N GLU A 87 -0.59 3.63 -15.92
CA GLU A 87 -1.49 4.33 -16.85
C GLU A 87 -0.75 4.82 -18.09
N SER A 88 0.46 5.37 -17.90
CA SER A 88 1.33 5.80 -19.01
C SER A 88 1.77 4.63 -19.91
N ALA A 89 1.85 3.42 -19.37
CA ALA A 89 2.11 2.20 -20.12
C ALA A 89 0.85 1.57 -20.75
N GLY A 90 -0.32 2.24 -20.64
CA GLY A 90 -1.60 1.76 -21.18
C GLY A 90 -2.36 0.82 -20.24
N HIS A 91 -1.88 0.59 -19.03
CA HIS A 91 -2.57 -0.20 -18.00
C HIS A 91 -3.46 0.70 -17.14
N VAL A 92 -4.57 1.16 -17.70
CA VAL A 92 -5.53 2.04 -17.01
C VAL A 92 -6.34 1.30 -15.94
N LEU A 93 -7.07 2.07 -15.11
CA LEU A 93 -8.05 1.55 -14.16
C LEU A 93 -9.07 0.66 -14.86
N ASN A 94 -9.31 -0.51 -14.27
CA ASN A 94 -10.27 -1.47 -14.75
C ASN A 94 -11.56 -1.36 -13.93
N ASN A 95 -12.62 -0.89 -14.57
CA ASN A 95 -13.94 -0.66 -13.97
C ASN A 95 -14.81 -1.92 -13.96
N SER A 96 -14.27 -3.08 -14.32
CA SER A 96 -15.02 -4.34 -14.19
C SER A 96 -15.28 -4.65 -12.72
N THR A 97 -16.47 -5.15 -12.41
CA THR A 97 -16.84 -5.61 -11.07
C THR A 97 -15.85 -6.65 -10.52
N ALA A 98 -15.22 -7.42 -11.41
CA ALA A 98 -14.25 -8.44 -11.06
C ALA A 98 -12.86 -7.88 -10.65
N CYS A 99 -12.62 -6.57 -10.77
CA CYS A 99 -11.44 -5.87 -10.27
C CYS A 99 -11.78 -4.83 -9.18
N ALA A 100 -13.06 -4.68 -8.80
CA ALA A 100 -13.48 -3.72 -7.78
C ALA A 100 -12.80 -3.98 -6.43
N CYS A 101 -12.62 -2.92 -5.63
CA CYS A 101 -11.94 -3.01 -4.34
C CYS A 101 -12.73 -3.89 -3.37
N GLU A 102 -14.05 -3.71 -3.37
CA GLU A 102 -15.05 -4.39 -2.55
C GLU A 102 -15.21 -5.86 -2.89
N GLN A 103 -14.68 -6.30 -4.05
CA GLN A 103 -14.59 -7.71 -4.40
C GLN A 103 -13.47 -8.43 -3.60
N GLY A 104 -12.57 -7.66 -3.00
CA GLY A 104 -11.56 -8.13 -2.06
C GLY A 104 -12.15 -8.66 -0.76
N SER A 105 -11.28 -9.17 0.11
CA SER A 105 -11.63 -9.44 1.50
C SER A 105 -11.23 -8.24 2.34
N GLU A 106 -12.11 -7.88 3.27
CA GLU A 106 -11.77 -7.05 4.40
C GLU A 106 -10.81 -7.80 5.32
N VAL A 107 -9.69 -7.18 5.65
CA VAL A 107 -8.66 -7.76 6.50
C VAL A 107 -8.12 -6.74 7.52
N PRO A 108 -7.55 -7.19 8.65
CA PRO A 108 -6.86 -6.30 9.57
C PRO A 108 -5.67 -5.58 8.92
N PHE A 109 -5.23 -4.49 9.54
CA PHE A 109 -4.17 -3.63 9.02
C PHE A 109 -2.88 -4.38 8.68
N HIS A 110 -2.43 -5.27 9.55
CA HIS A 110 -1.26 -6.10 9.28
C HIS A 110 -1.35 -6.89 7.96
N ASP A 111 -2.48 -7.56 7.73
CA ASP A 111 -2.73 -8.35 6.52
C ASP A 111 -2.89 -7.45 5.29
N PHE A 112 -3.47 -6.26 5.46
CA PHE A 112 -3.56 -5.24 4.43
C PHE A 112 -2.17 -4.78 3.97
N LEU A 113 -1.25 -4.48 4.91
CA LEU A 113 0.13 -4.11 4.59
C LEU A 113 0.88 -5.25 3.89
N MET A 114 0.72 -6.50 4.33
CA MET A 114 1.29 -7.66 3.63
C MET A 114 0.73 -7.81 2.20
N GLY A 115 -0.54 -7.46 2.01
CA GLY A 115 -1.20 -7.35 0.71
C GLY A 115 -0.49 -6.38 -0.22
N LEU A 116 -0.31 -5.14 0.23
CA LEU A 116 0.38 -4.09 -0.51
C LEU A 116 1.83 -4.51 -0.82
N GLN A 117 2.50 -5.04 0.19
CA GLN A 117 3.87 -5.52 0.09
C GLN A 117 4.01 -6.50 -1.08
N THR A 118 3.16 -7.52 -1.07
CA THR A 118 3.21 -8.56 -2.09
C THR A 118 2.86 -8.03 -3.47
N LEU A 119 1.90 -7.11 -3.58
CA LEU A 119 1.54 -6.47 -4.84
C LEU A 119 2.72 -5.70 -5.45
N LEU A 120 3.48 -4.96 -4.63
CA LEU A 120 4.65 -4.22 -5.07
C LEU A 120 5.81 -5.14 -5.48
N TRP A 121 6.02 -6.24 -4.75
CA TRP A 121 7.15 -7.15 -4.97
C TRP A 121 6.95 -8.14 -6.12
N ASN A 122 5.73 -8.69 -6.28
CA ASN A 122 5.46 -9.71 -7.30
C ASN A 122 5.34 -9.14 -8.71
N ASN A 123 5.06 -7.85 -8.83
CA ASN A 123 4.95 -7.20 -10.13
C ASN A 123 6.30 -6.59 -10.50
N LYS A 124 7.14 -7.38 -11.17
CA LYS A 124 8.48 -6.96 -11.67
C LYS A 124 8.44 -5.69 -12.55
N GLU A 125 7.29 -5.42 -13.16
CA GLU A 125 6.95 -4.18 -13.88
C GLU A 125 7.04 -2.93 -12.97
N LEU A 126 6.68 -3.06 -11.69
CA LEU A 126 6.76 -1.98 -10.68
C LEU A 126 8.17 -1.79 -10.12
N ALA A 127 9.06 -2.77 -10.29
CA ALA A 127 10.44 -2.74 -9.80
C ALA A 127 11.43 -2.04 -10.75
N LYS A 128 11.00 -1.67 -11.95
CA LYS A 128 11.78 -0.88 -12.91
C LYS A 128 11.50 0.61 -12.74
N GLN A 129 12.10 1.25 -11.74
CA GLN A 129 12.37 2.69 -11.81
C GLN A 129 13.83 2.92 -11.40
N PRO A 130 14.53 3.85 -12.08
CA PRO A 130 15.98 4.05 -11.98
C PRO A 130 16.44 4.51 -10.58
#